data_AF-A0A839NZA5-F1
#
_entry.id   AF-A0A839NZA5-F1
#
_cell.length_a   1.000
_cell.length_b   1.000
_cell.length_c   1.000
_cell.angle_alpha   90.00
_cell.angle_beta   90.00
_cell.angle_gamma   90.00
#
_symmetry.space_group_name_H-M   'P 1'
#
loop_
_entity.id
_entity.type
_entity.pdbx_description
1 polymer ?
#
loop_
_entity_poly.entity_id
_entity_poly.type
_entity_poly.pdbx_seq_one_letter_code
_entity_poly.pdbx_strand_id
1 'polypeptide(L)'
;MRHLRILYLREQRDVWFDRDDLAVAEVLAIADHPKARILVGWPTPSNGYRWMLRAMGWVGTFPVGDRLVLRIAPKIPAPQVFELHLAAGGGRDLELFSRLAPTAGVEQALMVALRILCERVNARMARGLRKGYVAETRSGSVPKGRLRSRDTLLRFACGRPSLVWDERPLTFDIDDDRILA
;
A
#
# COMPACT_ATOMS: atom_id res chain seq x y z
N MET A 1 29.76 -6.05 5.19
CA MET A 1 28.49 -5.35 4.92
C MET A 1 28.71 -4.49 3.68
N ARG A 2 27.97 -4.69 2.58
CA ARG A 2 28.14 -3.89 1.36
C ARG A 2 27.39 -2.57 1.54
N HIS A 3 28.06 -1.43 1.40
CA HIS A 3 27.45 -0.11 1.56
C HIS A 3 26.53 0.20 0.37
N LEU A 4 25.26 0.48 0.67
CA LEU A 4 24.29 1.00 -0.30
C LEU A 4 24.52 2.49 -0.49
N ARG A 5 24.65 2.93 -1.75
CA ARG A 5 24.76 4.33 -2.12
C ARG A 5 23.40 4.86 -2.55
N ILE A 6 23.00 6.00 -1.99
CA ILE A 6 21.70 6.62 -2.29
C ILE A 6 21.96 7.96 -2.97
N LEU A 7 21.40 8.15 -4.18
CA LEU A 7 21.40 9.43 -4.87
C LEU A 7 20.04 10.09 -4.72
N TYR A 8 20.04 11.32 -4.25
CA TYR A 8 18.85 12.13 -4.07
C TYR A 8 18.67 13.05 -5.27
N LEU A 9 17.56 12.89 -5.98
CA LEU A 9 17.15 13.74 -7.09
C LEU A 9 15.81 14.40 -6.75
N ARG A 10 15.53 15.52 -7.42
CA ARG A 10 14.20 16.13 -7.41
C ARG A 10 13.66 16.14 -8.83
N GLU A 11 12.38 15.82 -8.96
CA GLU A 11 11.67 15.84 -10.24
C GLU A 11 11.89 17.18 -10.98
N GLN A 12 12.24 17.10 -12.26
CA GLN A 12 12.47 18.24 -13.17
C GLN A 12 13.55 19.22 -12.71
N ARG A 13 14.50 18.78 -11.87
CA ARG A 13 15.65 19.59 -11.43
C ARG A 13 16.96 18.93 -11.85
N ASP A 14 17.87 19.74 -12.38
CA ASP A 14 19.24 19.30 -12.67
C ASP A 14 20.02 19.12 -11.37
N VAL A 15 20.69 17.97 -11.28
CA VAL A 15 21.70 17.72 -10.26
C VAL A 15 23.00 17.44 -10.98
N TRP A 16 24.04 18.14 -10.57
CA TRP A 16 25.37 18.05 -11.14
C TRP A 16 26.26 17.22 -10.22
N PHE A 17 27.06 16.34 -10.80
CA PHE A 17 28.04 15.52 -10.11
C PHE A 17 29.40 15.68 -10.79
N ASP A 18 30.47 15.66 -10.02
CA ASP A 18 31.81 15.67 -10.61
C ASP A 18 32.06 14.35 -11.34
N ARG A 19 33.00 14.36 -12.29
CA ARG A 19 33.27 13.19 -13.16
C ARG A 19 33.57 11.92 -12.36
N ASP A 20 34.28 12.08 -11.25
CA ASP A 20 34.75 10.98 -10.41
C ASP A 20 33.70 10.51 -9.40
N ASP A 21 32.61 11.28 -9.23
CA ASP A 21 31.53 10.90 -8.34
C ASP A 21 30.72 9.73 -8.90
N LEU A 22 30.57 9.61 -10.22
CA LEU A 22 29.73 8.59 -10.84
C LEU A 22 30.52 7.79 -11.87
N ALA A 23 30.56 6.47 -11.70
CA ALA A 23 31.15 5.61 -12.70
C ALA A 23 30.26 5.57 -13.96
N VAL A 24 30.88 5.49 -15.14
CA VAL A 24 30.15 5.43 -16.42
C VAL A 24 29.13 4.28 -16.43
N ALA A 25 29.48 3.13 -15.84
CA ALA A 25 28.57 1.99 -15.72
C ALA A 25 27.32 2.30 -14.85
N GLU A 26 27.48 3.06 -13.78
CA GLU A 26 26.35 3.51 -12.95
C GLU A 26 25.44 4.44 -13.74
N VAL A 27 26.02 5.38 -14.48
CA VAL A 27 25.26 6.35 -15.29
C VAL A 27 24.49 5.66 -16.42
N LEU A 28 25.10 4.69 -17.10
CA LEU A 28 24.42 3.87 -18.09
C LEU A 28 23.26 3.09 -17.48
N ALA A 29 23.46 2.47 -16.31
CA ALA A 29 22.40 1.76 -15.61
C ALA A 29 21.25 2.69 -15.16
N ILE A 30 21.55 3.94 -14.80
CA ILE A 30 20.55 4.98 -14.51
C ILE A 30 19.77 5.35 -15.78
N ALA A 31 20.47 5.57 -16.89
CA ALA A 31 19.88 5.97 -18.17
C ALA A 31 18.94 4.88 -18.72
N ASP A 32 19.36 3.62 -18.63
CA ASP A 32 18.61 2.46 -19.13
C ASP A 32 17.51 1.99 -18.17
N HIS A 33 17.37 2.63 -16.99
CA HIS A 33 16.40 2.17 -16.00
C HIS A 33 14.95 2.35 -16.52
N PRO A 34 14.16 1.26 -16.63
CA PRO A 34 12.92 1.23 -17.41
C PRO A 34 11.81 2.15 -16.86
N LYS A 35 11.89 2.50 -15.58
CA LYS A 35 10.86 3.28 -14.88
C LYS A 35 11.32 4.67 -14.43
N ALA A 36 12.62 4.94 -14.33
CA ALA A 36 13.09 6.16 -13.66
C ALA A 36 13.05 7.38 -14.58
N ARG A 37 13.13 7.17 -15.90
CA ARG A 37 13.15 8.23 -16.94
C ARG A 37 14.07 9.38 -16.56
N ILE A 38 15.37 9.09 -16.49
CA ILE A 38 16.40 10.07 -16.18
C ILE A 38 17.03 10.57 -17.48
N LEU A 39 17.07 11.88 -17.65
CA LEU A 39 17.91 12.52 -18.66
C LEU A 39 19.33 12.62 -18.11
N VAL A 40 20.30 12.15 -18.90
CA VAL A 40 21.72 12.19 -18.57
C VAL A 40 22.44 13.17 -19.49
N GLY A 41 23.13 14.15 -18.89
CA GLY A 41 24.14 14.97 -19.56
C GLY A 41 25.53 14.40 -19.33
N TRP A 42 26.24 14.15 -20.42
CA TRP A 42 27.60 13.59 -20.41
C TRP A 42 28.65 14.65 -20.06
N PRO A 43 29.81 14.28 -19.46
CA PRO A 43 30.87 15.21 -19.13
C PRO A 43 31.52 15.72 -20.41
N THR A 44 31.31 16.99 -20.71
CA THR A 44 31.86 17.67 -21.89
C THR A 44 32.61 18.93 -21.47
N PRO A 45 33.49 19.49 -22.31
CA PRO A 45 34.13 20.77 -22.01
C PRO A 45 33.11 21.88 -21.72
N SER A 46 31.95 21.85 -22.39
CA SER A 46 30.88 22.84 -22.24
C SER A 46 30.17 22.81 -20.88
N ASN A 47 30.28 21.72 -20.11
CA ASN A 47 29.70 21.61 -18.78
C ASN A 47 30.75 21.41 -17.66
N GLY A 48 32.00 21.77 -17.95
CA GLY A 48 33.10 21.64 -17.00
C GLY A 48 33.44 20.20 -16.65
N TYR A 49 33.20 19.26 -17.57
CA TYR A 49 33.41 17.82 -17.38
C TYR A 49 32.61 17.24 -16.20
N ARG A 50 31.35 17.66 -16.04
CA ARG A 50 30.45 17.16 -15.00
C ARG A 50 29.32 16.32 -15.57
N TRP A 51 28.85 15.37 -14.77
CA TRP A 51 27.61 14.66 -15.05
C TRP A 51 26.42 15.54 -14.69
N MET A 52 25.36 15.44 -15.49
CA MET A 52 24.05 16.03 -15.16
C MET A 52 23.00 14.93 -15.14
N LEU A 53 22.23 14.85 -14.06
CA LEU A 53 21.07 13.99 -13.96
C LEU A 53 19.82 14.83 -13.76
N ARG A 54 18.78 14.61 -14.58
CA ARG A 54 17.45 15.20 -14.40
C ARG A 54 16.38 14.12 -14.43
N ALA A 55 15.56 14.05 -13.39
CA ALA A 55 14.42 13.14 -13.34
C ALA A 55 13.22 13.72 -14.11
N MET A 56 12.76 13.06 -15.17
CA MET A 56 11.81 13.67 -16.12
C MET A 56 10.33 13.42 -15.81
N GLY A 57 9.98 12.63 -14.79
CA GLY A 57 8.56 12.54 -14.40
C GLY A 57 8.15 11.34 -13.55
N TRP A 58 9.09 10.53 -13.06
CA TRP A 58 8.77 9.45 -12.11
C TRP A 58 9.37 9.78 -10.76
N VAL A 59 8.56 9.60 -9.72
CA VAL A 59 8.89 9.92 -8.32
C VAL A 59 8.90 8.65 -7.48
N GLY A 60 9.73 8.65 -6.44
CA GLY A 60 9.89 7.54 -5.51
C GLY A 60 11.28 6.93 -5.50
N THR A 61 11.36 5.66 -5.08
CA THR A 61 12.63 4.94 -4.87
C THR A 61 12.84 3.89 -5.96
N PHE A 62 13.99 3.94 -6.64
CA PHE A 62 14.35 3.05 -7.74
C PHE A 62 15.71 2.40 -7.49
N PRO A 63 15.78 1.07 -7.32
CA PRO A 63 17.06 0.37 -7.26
C PRO A 63 17.69 0.36 -8.66
N VAL A 64 18.97 0.72 -8.75
CA VAL A 64 19.77 0.69 -9.97
C VAL A 64 20.94 -0.27 -9.73
N GLY A 65 20.81 -1.49 -10.26
CA GLY A 65 21.74 -2.58 -9.94
C GLY A 65 21.76 -2.93 -8.45
N ASP A 66 22.88 -3.46 -7.97
CA ASP A 66 22.96 -4.08 -6.63
C ASP A 66 23.31 -3.11 -5.49
N ARG A 67 23.82 -1.92 -5.81
CA ARG A 67 24.46 -1.02 -4.83
C ARG A 67 23.98 0.43 -4.88
N LEU A 68 23.20 0.79 -5.89
CA LEU A 68 22.76 2.16 -6.10
C LEU A 68 21.25 2.24 -5.99
N VAL A 69 20.77 3.26 -5.28
CA VAL A 69 19.35 3.57 -5.17
C VAL A 69 19.13 5.03 -5.53
N LEU A 70 18.25 5.28 -6.49
CA LEU A 70 17.76 6.62 -6.80
C LEU A 70 16.55 6.92 -5.92
N ARG A 71 16.58 8.04 -5.20
CA ARG A 71 15.41 8.60 -4.51
C ARG A 71 15.03 9.90 -5.19
N ILE A 72 13.92 9.88 -5.90
CA ILE A 72 13.41 11.01 -6.67
C ILE A 72 12.24 11.62 -5.89
N ALA A 73 12.46 12.79 -5.32
CA ALA A 73 11.41 13.55 -4.64
C ALA A 73 10.50 14.26 -5.66
N PRO A 74 9.18 14.31 -5.43
CA PRO A 74 8.27 15.08 -6.28
C PRO A 74 8.56 16.59 -6.22
N LYS A 75 8.14 17.30 -7.28
CA LYS A 75 8.25 18.78 -7.31
C LYS A 75 7.31 19.44 -6.29
N ILE A 76 6.12 18.85 -6.09
CA ILE A 76 5.15 19.20 -5.05
C ILE A 76 5.37 18.34 -3.79
N PRO A 77 4.92 18.77 -2.61
CA PRO A 77 4.95 17.94 -1.41
C PRO A 77 4.32 16.57 -1.65
N ALA A 78 4.95 15.51 -1.15
CA ALA A 78 4.46 14.14 -1.32
C ALA A 78 2.98 13.95 -0.94
N PRO A 79 2.43 14.56 0.14
CA PRO A 79 1.00 14.48 0.45
C PRO A 79 0.08 14.95 -0.70
N GLN A 80 0.46 16.02 -1.41
CA GLN A 80 -0.34 16.54 -2.53
C GLN A 80 -0.33 15.59 -3.73
N VAL A 81 0.77 14.85 -3.95
CA VAL A 81 0.80 13.80 -4.99
C VAL A 81 -0.22 12.71 -4.70
N PHE A 82 -0.39 12.35 -3.43
CA PHE A 82 -1.39 11.37 -3.01
C PHE A 82 -2.81 11.88 -3.16
N GLU A 83 -3.07 13.12 -2.78
CA GLU A 83 -4.38 13.75 -2.98
C GLU A 83 -4.79 13.73 -4.46
N LEU A 84 -3.87 14.07 -5.35
CA LEU A 84 -4.10 14.01 -6.80
C LEU A 84 -4.36 12.58 -7.29
N HIS A 85 -3.66 11.59 -6.75
CA HIS A 85 -3.88 10.19 -7.12
C HIS A 85 -5.23 9.65 -6.66
N LEU A 86 -5.62 9.99 -5.43
CA LEU A 86 -6.94 9.64 -4.87
C LEU A 86 -8.06 10.30 -5.67
N ALA A 87 -7.93 11.60 -5.97
CA ALA A 87 -8.88 12.33 -6.82
C ALA A 87 -9.02 11.72 -8.22
N ALA A 88 -7.97 11.11 -8.77
CA ALA A 88 -7.97 10.44 -10.06
C ALA A 88 -8.56 9.01 -10.04
N GLY A 89 -9.14 8.56 -8.92
CA GLY A 89 -9.83 7.27 -8.82
C GLY A 89 -9.01 6.14 -8.18
N GLY A 90 -7.83 6.44 -7.63
CA GLY A 90 -7.16 5.65 -6.59
C GLY A 90 -6.92 4.15 -6.86
N GLY A 91 -6.90 3.69 -8.11
CA GLY A 91 -6.83 2.27 -8.41
C GLY A 91 -5.55 1.56 -7.92
N ARG A 92 -4.48 2.32 -7.63
CA ARG A 92 -3.15 1.79 -7.25
C ARG A 92 -2.53 2.53 -6.06
N ASP A 93 -3.36 2.95 -5.10
CA ASP A 93 -2.96 3.76 -3.94
C ASP A 93 -1.74 3.18 -3.20
N LEU A 94 -1.71 1.86 -2.98
CA LEU A 94 -0.66 1.19 -2.22
C LEU A 94 0.68 1.11 -2.97
N GLU A 95 0.65 0.96 -4.30
CA GLU A 95 1.88 0.94 -5.11
C GLU A 95 2.51 2.32 -5.13
N LEU A 96 1.71 3.37 -5.35
CA LEU A 96 2.18 4.74 -5.27
C LEU A 96 2.68 5.08 -3.86
N PHE A 97 1.98 4.62 -2.82
CA PHE A 97 2.36 4.79 -1.43
C PHE A 97 3.72 4.21 -1.11
N SER A 98 3.96 2.94 -1.45
CA SER A 98 5.24 2.28 -1.21
C SER A 98 6.44 3.02 -1.83
N ARG A 99 6.22 3.69 -2.97
CA ARG A 99 7.28 4.41 -3.69
C ARG A 99 7.54 5.80 -3.12
N LEU A 100 6.49 6.51 -2.71
CA LEU A 100 6.56 7.90 -2.23
C LEU A 100 6.76 8.02 -0.72
N ALA A 101 6.30 7.06 0.08
CA ALA A 101 6.43 7.08 1.54
C ALA A 101 7.88 7.28 2.01
N PRO A 102 8.91 6.62 1.40
CA PRO A 102 10.30 6.92 1.75
C PRO A 102 10.66 8.38 1.52
N THR A 103 10.12 9.04 0.50
CA THR A 103 10.46 10.44 0.17
C THR A 103 9.73 11.48 1.01
N ALA A 104 8.63 11.10 1.68
CA ALA A 104 7.73 12.02 2.37
C ALA A 104 8.10 12.27 3.84
N GLY A 105 8.85 11.37 4.47
CA GLY A 105 8.98 11.31 5.93
C GLY A 105 7.92 10.40 6.55
N VAL A 106 8.20 9.87 7.76
CA VAL A 106 7.35 8.86 8.41
C VAL A 106 5.98 9.42 8.77
N GLU A 107 5.93 10.59 9.38
CA GLU A 107 4.69 11.23 9.82
C GLU A 107 3.75 11.53 8.63
N GLN A 108 4.31 12.10 7.56
CA GLN A 108 3.55 12.41 6.35
C GLN A 108 3.05 11.14 5.65
N ALA A 109 3.86 10.07 5.64
CA ALA A 109 3.42 8.77 5.14
C ALA A 109 2.26 8.20 5.97
N LEU A 110 2.32 8.27 7.30
CA LEU A 110 1.23 7.79 8.16
C LEU A 110 -0.05 8.59 7.96
N MET A 111 0.04 9.92 7.86
CA MET A 111 -1.12 10.78 7.59
C MET A 111 -1.82 10.44 6.26
N VAL A 112 -1.03 10.18 5.21
CA VAL A 112 -1.56 9.73 3.93
C VAL A 112 -2.22 8.37 4.05
N ALA A 113 -1.57 7.40 4.70
CA ALA A 113 -2.12 6.06 4.88
C ALA A 113 -3.45 6.08 5.66
N LEU A 114 -3.51 6.88 6.73
CA LEU A 114 -4.73 7.08 7.53
C LEU A 114 -5.86 7.66 6.67
N ARG A 115 -5.56 8.65 5.83
CA ARG A 115 -6.56 9.26 4.94
C ARG A 115 -7.09 8.28 3.90
N ILE A 116 -6.20 7.51 3.25
CA ILE A 116 -6.59 6.45 2.31
C ILE A 116 -7.52 5.44 3.03
N LEU A 117 -7.15 5.02 4.24
CA LEU A 117 -7.95 4.11 5.04
C LEU A 117 -9.33 4.70 5.34
N CYS A 118 -9.41 5.93 5.83
CA CYS A 118 -10.68 6.60 6.12
C CYS A 118 -11.58 6.72 4.89
N GLU A 119 -11.04 7.14 3.73
CA GLU A 119 -11.81 7.24 2.50
C GLU A 119 -12.33 5.88 2.03
N ARG A 120 -11.50 4.82 2.13
CA ARG A 120 -11.89 3.45 1.77
C ARG A 120 -12.95 2.87 2.71
N VAL A 121 -12.80 3.10 4.02
CA VAL A 121 -13.79 2.70 5.03
C VAL A 121 -15.11 3.43 4.78
N ASN A 122 -15.09 4.74 4.58
CA ASN A 122 -16.31 5.52 4.30
C ASN A 122 -16.99 5.07 3.01
N ALA A 123 -16.22 4.88 1.93
CA ALA A 123 -16.74 4.34 0.67
C ALA A 123 -17.31 2.92 0.84
N ARG A 124 -16.73 2.12 1.75
CA ARG A 124 -17.24 0.78 2.07
C ARG A 124 -18.55 0.86 2.85
N MET A 125 -18.61 1.69 3.88
CA MET A 125 -19.81 1.95 4.67
C MET A 125 -20.97 2.43 3.79
N ALA A 126 -20.71 3.35 2.86
CA ALA A 126 -21.70 3.84 1.91
C ALA A 126 -22.25 2.77 0.95
N ARG A 127 -21.45 1.74 0.64
CA ARG A 127 -21.85 0.59 -0.21
C ARG A 127 -22.47 -0.56 0.60
N GLY A 128 -22.47 -0.47 1.91
CA GLY A 128 -22.85 -1.54 2.84
C GLY A 128 -21.67 -2.43 3.24
N LEU A 129 -21.64 -2.77 4.53
CA LEU A 129 -20.72 -3.74 5.13
C LEU A 129 -20.92 -5.15 4.54
N ARG A 130 -19.89 -6.00 4.63
CA ARG A 130 -20.04 -7.38 4.18
C ARG A 130 -21.02 -8.08 5.11
N LYS A 131 -21.76 -9.02 4.53
CA LYS A 131 -22.53 -9.96 5.33
C LYS A 131 -21.90 -11.33 5.13
N GLY A 132 -21.66 -12.03 6.21
CA GLY A 132 -21.19 -13.40 6.17
C GLY A 132 -22.07 -14.33 6.98
N TYR A 133 -21.90 -15.61 6.71
CA TYR A 133 -22.58 -16.68 7.42
C TYR A 133 -21.65 -17.24 8.49
N VAL A 134 -21.99 -17.04 9.76
CA VAL A 134 -21.23 -17.58 10.89
C VAL A 134 -21.95 -18.79 11.43
N ALA A 135 -21.25 -19.92 11.60
CA ALA A 135 -21.85 -21.12 12.15
C ALA A 135 -22.03 -20.99 13.66
N GLU A 136 -23.26 -21.10 14.13
CA GLU A 136 -23.62 -21.03 15.54
C GLU A 136 -24.47 -22.24 15.93
N THR A 137 -24.18 -22.84 17.08
CA THR A 137 -25.07 -23.82 17.71
C THR A 137 -25.96 -23.09 18.71
N ARG A 138 -27.28 -23.15 18.51
CA ARG A 138 -28.27 -22.53 19.39
C ARG A 138 -29.20 -23.55 20.02
N SER A 139 -29.89 -23.12 21.06
CA SER A 139 -30.93 -23.92 21.72
C SER A 139 -32.14 -23.10 22.14
N GLY A 140 -33.33 -23.69 22.06
CA GLY A 140 -34.59 -23.01 22.33
C GLY A 140 -35.82 -23.81 21.87
N SER A 141 -36.96 -23.13 21.72
CA SER A 141 -38.24 -23.74 21.36
C SER A 141 -38.48 -23.82 19.85
N VAL A 142 -37.89 -22.92 19.06
CA VAL A 142 -38.13 -22.82 17.61
C VAL A 142 -36.80 -23.03 16.88
N PRO A 143 -36.57 -24.20 16.27
CA PRO A 143 -35.32 -24.48 15.58
C PRO A 143 -35.29 -23.76 14.23
N LYS A 144 -34.15 -23.14 13.90
CA LYS A 144 -33.93 -22.46 12.62
C LYS A 144 -32.67 -22.98 11.96
N GLY A 145 -32.75 -24.10 11.26
CA GLY A 145 -31.60 -24.72 10.61
C GLY A 145 -31.55 -26.22 10.83
N ARG A 146 -30.34 -26.75 11.04
CA ARG A 146 -30.14 -28.19 11.17
C ARG A 146 -30.27 -28.63 12.62
N LEU A 147 -31.32 -29.39 12.94
CA LEU A 147 -31.51 -29.95 14.28
C LEU A 147 -30.39 -30.94 14.63
N ARG A 148 -29.87 -30.84 15.86
CA ARG A 148 -28.96 -31.79 16.49
C ARG A 148 -29.76 -32.74 17.37
N SER A 149 -30.25 -33.82 16.76
CA SER A 149 -31.15 -34.77 17.42
C SER A 149 -30.56 -35.37 18.69
N ARG A 150 -29.26 -35.73 18.67
CA ARG A 150 -28.57 -36.31 19.84
C ARG A 150 -28.57 -35.36 21.04
N ASP A 151 -28.13 -34.12 20.82
CA ASP A 151 -28.01 -33.13 21.90
C ASP A 151 -29.39 -32.68 22.41
N THR A 152 -30.37 -32.62 21.51
CA THR A 152 -31.77 -32.38 21.86
C THR A 152 -32.30 -33.50 22.77
N LEU A 153 -32.16 -34.76 22.37
CA LEU A 153 -32.63 -35.91 23.17
C LEU A 153 -31.99 -35.95 24.56
N LEU A 154 -30.68 -35.68 24.66
CA LEU A 154 -29.97 -35.61 25.94
C LEU A 154 -30.53 -34.51 26.85
N ARG A 155 -30.84 -33.32 26.31
CA ARG A 155 -31.42 -32.23 27.10
C ARG A 155 -32.83 -32.56 27.62
N PHE A 156 -33.64 -33.23 26.81
CA PHE A 156 -34.95 -33.73 27.23
C PHE A 156 -34.82 -34.78 28.34
N ALA A 157 -33.89 -35.74 28.19
CA ALA A 157 -33.65 -36.76 29.20
C ALA A 157 -33.16 -36.19 30.54
N CYS A 158 -32.40 -35.08 30.51
CA CYS A 158 -31.93 -34.38 31.72
C CYS A 158 -32.93 -33.36 32.29
N GLY A 159 -34.21 -33.39 31.88
CA GLY A 159 -35.27 -32.52 32.42
C GLY A 159 -35.16 -31.04 32.03
N ARG A 160 -34.38 -30.71 30.98
CA ARG A 160 -34.24 -29.35 30.43
C ARG A 160 -34.71 -29.34 28.97
N PRO A 161 -36.02 -29.47 28.70
CA PRO A 161 -36.52 -29.61 27.34
C PRO A 161 -36.21 -28.37 26.51
N SER A 162 -35.25 -28.51 25.59
CA SER A 162 -34.92 -27.49 24.60
C SER A 162 -34.37 -28.18 23.36
N LEU A 163 -34.77 -27.70 22.18
CA LEU A 163 -34.22 -28.14 20.92
C LEU A 163 -32.83 -27.53 20.75
N VAL A 164 -31.90 -28.28 20.17
CA VAL A 164 -30.53 -27.82 19.85
C VAL A 164 -30.34 -27.93 18.35
N TRP A 165 -29.85 -26.87 17.69
CA TRP A 165 -29.64 -26.85 16.24
C TRP A 165 -28.40 -26.05 15.86
N ASP A 166 -27.85 -26.36 14.70
CA ASP A 166 -26.84 -25.55 14.03
C ASP A 166 -27.51 -24.62 13.03
N GLU A 167 -27.22 -23.34 13.15
CA GLU A 167 -27.66 -22.30 12.23
C GLU A 167 -26.48 -21.54 11.64
N ARG A 168 -26.71 -20.91 10.50
CA ARG A 168 -25.78 -19.99 9.87
C ARG A 168 -26.49 -18.66 9.68
N PRO A 169 -26.68 -17.85 10.73
CA PRO A 169 -27.25 -16.53 10.58
C PRO A 169 -26.37 -15.65 9.71
N LEU A 170 -27.02 -14.78 8.94
CA LEU A 170 -26.35 -13.74 8.20
C LEU A 170 -26.00 -12.60 9.17
N THR A 171 -24.72 -12.33 9.37
CA THR A 171 -24.23 -11.29 10.29
C THR A 171 -23.27 -10.34 9.60
N PHE A 172 -23.18 -9.11 10.10
CA PHE A 172 -22.13 -8.14 9.76
C PHE A 172 -20.89 -8.30 10.65
N ASP A 173 -21.00 -9.07 11.74
CA ASP A 173 -19.91 -9.33 12.67
C ASP A 173 -19.00 -10.44 12.13
N ILE A 174 -18.29 -10.12 11.05
CA ILE A 174 -17.28 -10.98 10.44
C ILE A 174 -15.91 -10.36 10.61
N ASP A 175 -14.86 -11.19 10.55
CA ASP A 175 -13.49 -10.74 10.82
C ASP A 175 -13.06 -9.56 9.92
N ASP A 176 -13.46 -9.56 8.65
CA ASP A 176 -13.22 -8.45 7.71
C ASP A 176 -13.77 -7.11 8.22
N ASP A 177 -14.99 -7.11 8.78
CA ASP A 177 -15.65 -5.89 9.24
C ASP A 177 -15.23 -5.51 10.66
N ARG A 178 -14.82 -6.47 11.50
CA ARG A 178 -14.23 -6.22 12.84
C ARG A 178 -12.92 -5.44 12.77
N ILE A 179 -12.12 -5.66 11.73
CA ILE A 179 -10.85 -4.93 11.52
C ILE A 179 -11.10 -3.44 11.22
N LEU A 180 -12.31 -3.08 10.79
CA LEU A 180 -12.68 -1.72 10.40
C LEU A 180 -13.33 -0.91 11.54
N ALA A 181 -13.69 -1.55 12.66
CA ALA A 181 -14.50 -0.98 13.76
C ALA A 181 -13.67 -0.63 15.01
#